data_AF-A0A3B8PST9-F1
#
_entry.id   AF-A0A3B8PST9-F1
#
_cell.length_a   1.000
_cell.length_b   1.000
_cell.length_c   1.000
_cell.angle_alpha   90.00
_cell.angle_beta   90.00
_cell.angle_gamma   90.00
#
_symmetry.space_group_name_H-M   'P 1'
#
loop_
_entity.id
_entity.type
_entity.pdbx_description
1 polymer ?
#
loop_
_entity_poly.entity_id
_entity_poly.type
_entity_poly.pdbx_seq_one_letter_code
_entity_poly.pdbx_strand_id
1 'polypeptide(L)'
;MSLGTFVFGRDVLSYATTWGGTVRDAVKSEVPLEFEIERARTEVENLVPDIRDMMHVIASAQVDVDHKAKEVERRSGGLDSQKTAILALRNDLDTGRSEFVYAKHTYSADDVRKDLEKRFKQYKVAENSLESDVQILTAWKKT
;
A
#
# COMPACT_ATOMS: atom_id res chain seq x y z
N MET A 1 -66.61 -65.45 -30.98
CA MET A 1 -65.74 -64.94 -32.06
C MET A 1 -64.93 -63.76 -31.53
N SER A 2 -63.61 -63.77 -31.78
CA SER A 2 -62.64 -62.64 -31.71
C SER A 2 -62.34 -62.06 -30.31
N LEU A 3 -61.18 -62.36 -29.69
CA LEU A 3 -59.88 -61.65 -29.82
C LEU A 3 -60.06 -60.15 -29.49
N GLY A 4 -59.64 -59.59 -28.35
CA GLY A 4 -58.33 -59.69 -27.70
C GLY A 4 -57.46 -58.53 -28.21
N THR A 5 -57.19 -57.51 -27.38
CA THR A 5 -55.99 -56.62 -27.36
C THR A 5 -56.24 -55.29 -26.61
N PHE A 6 -55.17 -54.76 -26.02
CA PHE A 6 -54.96 -53.37 -25.54
C PHE A 6 -55.37 -52.95 -24.12
N VAL A 7 -54.76 -53.58 -23.10
CA VAL A 7 -54.43 -52.89 -21.82
C VAL A 7 -53.03 -53.30 -21.34
N PHE A 8 -52.00 -53.08 -22.18
CA PHE A 8 -50.59 -53.15 -21.77
C PHE A 8 -49.79 -52.25 -22.70
N GLY A 9 -49.64 -50.97 -22.33
CA GLY A 9 -48.89 -50.06 -23.20
C GLY A 9 -48.63 -48.66 -22.66
N ARG A 10 -49.12 -48.28 -21.47
CA ARG A 10 -48.93 -46.91 -20.98
C ARG A 10 -48.17 -46.77 -19.67
N ASP A 11 -48.04 -47.84 -18.87
CA ASP A 11 -47.31 -47.75 -17.60
C ASP A 11 -45.86 -48.24 -17.65
N VAL A 12 -45.47 -49.03 -18.66
CA VAL A 12 -44.09 -49.56 -18.75
C VAL A 12 -43.09 -48.50 -19.22
N LEU A 13 -43.53 -47.51 -20.01
CA LEU A 13 -42.69 -46.40 -20.45
C LEU A 13 -42.36 -45.43 -19.29
N SER A 14 -43.25 -45.31 -18.30
CA SER A 14 -43.05 -44.41 -17.15
C SER A 14 -41.94 -44.87 -16.19
N TYR A 15 -41.55 -46.15 -16.21
CA TYR A 15 -40.45 -46.64 -15.38
C TYR A 15 -39.08 -46.45 -16.05
N ALA A 16 -39.01 -46.54 -17.38
CA ALA A 16 -37.73 -46.37 -18.10
C ALA A 16 -37.26 -44.91 -18.14
N THR A 17 -38.18 -43.93 -18.18
CA THR A 17 -37.82 -42.50 -18.22
C THR A 17 -37.37 -41.95 -16.85
N THR A 18 -37.82 -42.54 -15.75
CA THR A 18 -37.48 -42.07 -14.39
C THR A 18 -36.10 -42.54 -13.89
N TRP A 19 -35.47 -43.51 -14.57
CA TRP A 19 -34.14 -43.99 -14.18
C TRP A 19 -32.99 -43.07 -14.64
N GLY A 20 -33.22 -42.15 -15.61
CA GLY A 20 -32.21 -41.20 -16.05
C GLY A 20 -32.11 -39.92 -15.20
N GLY A 21 -33.21 -39.52 -14.54
CA GLY A 21 -33.27 -38.27 -13.77
C GLY A 21 -32.86 -38.41 -12.29
N THR A 22 -33.12 -39.58 -11.68
CA THR A 22 -33.04 -39.72 -10.21
C THR A 22 -31.62 -40.00 -9.68
N VAL A 23 -30.71 -40.50 -10.53
CA VAL A 23 -29.33 -40.79 -10.10
C VAL A 23 -28.52 -39.51 -9.90
N ARG A 24 -28.89 -38.40 -10.55
CA ARG A 24 -28.17 -37.12 -10.41
C ARG A 24 -28.56 -36.35 -9.14
N ASP A 25 -29.78 -36.53 -8.66
CA ASP A 25 -30.32 -35.78 -7.52
C ASP A 25 -30.08 -36.48 -6.17
N ALA A 26 -30.01 -37.81 -6.12
CA ALA A 26 -29.76 -38.56 -4.88
C ALA A 26 -28.30 -38.49 -4.38
N VAL A 27 -27.32 -38.40 -5.30
CA VAL A 27 -25.89 -38.33 -4.95
C VAL A 27 -25.50 -36.95 -4.39
N LYS A 28 -26.36 -35.94 -4.57
CA LYS A 28 -26.10 -34.57 -4.10
C LYS A 28 -26.38 -34.35 -2.61
N SER A 29 -27.05 -35.30 -1.94
CA SER A 29 -27.55 -35.12 -0.57
C SER A 29 -26.68 -35.69 0.54
N GLU A 30 -25.64 -36.46 0.21
CA GLU A 30 -24.85 -37.16 1.21
C GLU A 30 -23.37 -37.18 0.77
N VAL A 31 -22.76 -36.00 0.73
CA VAL A 31 -21.31 -35.91 0.65
C VAL A 31 -20.79 -36.30 2.04
N PRO A 32 -19.97 -37.35 2.17
CA PRO A 32 -19.45 -37.77 3.46
C PRO A 32 -18.68 -36.62 4.13
N LEU A 33 -18.82 -36.47 5.45
CA LEU A 33 -18.15 -35.42 6.23
C LEU A 33 -16.63 -35.43 6.02
N GLU A 34 -16.05 -36.61 5.80
CA GLU A 34 -14.62 -36.80 5.51
C GLU A 34 -14.22 -36.09 4.21
N PHE A 35 -15.08 -36.09 3.19
CA PHE A 35 -14.84 -35.39 1.94
C PHE A 35 -14.88 -33.87 2.11
N GLU A 36 -15.79 -33.36 2.95
CA GLU A 36 -15.83 -31.93 3.27
C GLU A 36 -14.59 -31.48 4.04
N ILE A 37 -14.05 -32.31 4.95
CA ILE A 37 -12.81 -32.05 5.67
C ILE A 37 -11.61 -32.04 4.72
N GLU A 38 -11.49 -33.02 3.81
CA GLU A 38 -10.40 -33.05 2.82
C GLU A 38 -10.49 -31.89 1.82
N ARG A 39 -11.71 -31.53 1.41
CA ARG A 39 -11.94 -30.33 0.61
C ARG A 39 -11.52 -29.07 1.38
N ALA A 40 -11.90 -28.93 2.64
CA ALA A 40 -11.50 -27.79 3.46
C ALA A 40 -9.97 -27.73 3.68
N ARG A 41 -9.30 -28.88 3.85
CA ARG A 41 -7.83 -28.96 3.89
C ARG A 41 -7.21 -28.46 2.59
N THR A 42 -7.73 -28.91 1.46
CA THR A 42 -7.29 -28.49 0.12
C THR A 42 -7.52 -26.99 -0.08
N GLU A 43 -8.68 -26.46 0.32
CA GLU A 43 -8.97 -25.03 0.26
C GLU A 43 -8.01 -24.21 1.14
N VAL A 44 -7.68 -24.69 2.35
CA VAL A 44 -6.67 -24.05 3.22
C VAL A 44 -5.27 -24.11 2.61
N GLU A 45 -4.86 -25.25 2.03
CA GLU A 45 -3.58 -25.39 1.34
C GLU A 45 -3.48 -24.44 0.14
N ASN A 46 -4.58 -24.24 -0.57
CA ASN A 46 -4.67 -23.29 -1.68
C ASN A 46 -4.57 -21.82 -1.24
N LEU A 47 -4.82 -21.49 0.03
CA LEU A 47 -4.61 -20.13 0.57
C LEU A 47 -3.15 -19.85 0.90
N VAL A 48 -2.32 -20.87 1.13
CA VAL A 48 -0.91 -20.70 1.53
C VAL A 48 -0.10 -19.90 0.50
N PRO A 49 -0.24 -20.14 -0.82
CA PRO A 49 0.37 -19.29 -1.84
C PRO A 49 -0.03 -17.81 -1.72
N ASP A 50 -1.33 -17.53 -1.58
CA ASP A 50 -1.85 -16.16 -1.48
C ASP A 50 -1.32 -15.45 -0.20
N ILE A 51 -1.24 -16.18 0.92
CA ILE A 51 -0.66 -15.67 2.16
C ILE A 51 0.82 -15.31 1.95
N ARG A 52 1.59 -16.15 1.25
CA ARG A 52 3.00 -15.87 0.95
C ARG A 52 3.17 -14.64 0.07
N ASP A 53 2.32 -14.47 -0.93
CA ASP A 53 2.35 -13.28 -1.79
C ASP A 53 2.03 -12.02 -0.96
N MET A 54 1.04 -12.10 -0.06
CA MET A 54 0.71 -11.00 0.85
C MET A 54 1.85 -10.70 1.84
N MET A 55 2.52 -11.74 2.37
CA MET A 55 3.71 -11.55 3.22
C MET A 55 4.82 -10.80 2.49
N HIS A 56 5.02 -11.07 1.19
CA HIS A 56 6.01 -10.34 0.39
C HIS A 56 5.63 -8.87 0.20
N VAL A 57 4.35 -8.58 -0.03
CA VAL A 57 3.83 -7.20 -0.13
C VAL A 57 4.03 -6.45 1.18
N ILE A 58 3.69 -7.08 2.31
CA ILE A 58 3.87 -6.48 3.65
C ILE A 58 5.35 -6.21 3.94
N ALA A 59 6.22 -7.18 3.64
CA ALA A 59 7.66 -7.01 3.84
C ALA A 59 8.22 -5.86 3.00
N SER A 60 7.79 -5.74 1.74
CA SER A 60 8.18 -4.64 0.86
C SER A 60 7.68 -3.30 1.39
N ALA A 61 6.42 -3.22 1.82
CA ALA A 61 5.85 -2.01 2.41
C ALA A 61 6.60 -1.58 3.69
N GLN A 62 7.01 -2.54 4.54
CA GLN A 62 7.80 -2.24 5.73
C GLN A 62 9.15 -1.62 5.37
N VAL A 63 9.84 -2.16 4.36
CA VAL A 63 11.12 -1.60 3.88
C VAL A 63 10.93 -0.18 3.33
N ASP A 64 9.84 0.07 2.59
CA ASP A 64 9.53 1.39 2.05
C ASP A 64 9.25 2.43 3.15
N VAL A 65 8.53 2.04 4.21
CA VAL A 65 8.30 2.88 5.39
C VAL A 65 9.62 3.21 6.07
N ASP A 66 10.50 2.23 6.26
CA ASP A 66 11.80 2.42 6.88
C ASP A 66 12.70 3.33 6.04
N HIS A 67 12.67 3.17 4.71
CA HIS A 67 13.42 4.03 3.79
C HIS A 67 12.94 5.48 3.87
N LYS A 68 11.62 5.70 3.86
CA LYS A 68 11.03 7.04 4.00
C LYS A 68 11.32 7.68 5.36
N ALA A 69 11.33 6.89 6.43
CA ALA A 69 11.72 7.38 7.75
C ALA A 69 13.15 7.92 7.76
N LYS A 70 14.10 7.18 7.19
CA LYS A 70 15.50 7.61 7.04
C LYS A 70 15.63 8.84 6.16
N GLU A 71 14.84 8.92 5.09
CA GLU A 71 14.85 10.09 4.20
C GLU A 71 14.36 11.35 4.92
N VAL A 72 13.25 11.25 5.67
CA VAL A 72 12.71 12.32 6.51
C VAL A 72 13.75 12.79 7.52
N GLU A 73 14.42 11.86 8.21
CA GLU A 73 15.50 12.18 9.17
C GLU A 73 16.65 12.94 8.50
N ARG A 74 17.13 12.45 7.35
CA ARG A 74 18.20 13.11 6.58
C ARG A 74 17.79 14.50 6.12
N ARG A 75 16.57 14.67 5.61
CA ARG A 75 16.02 15.97 5.17
C ARG A 75 15.89 16.93 6.35
N SER A 76 15.44 16.44 7.50
CA SER A 76 15.35 17.21 8.75
C SER A 76 16.72 17.73 9.20
N GLY A 77 17.75 16.88 9.25
CA GLY A 77 19.12 17.31 9.58
C GLY A 77 19.69 18.33 8.58
N GLY A 78 19.38 18.16 7.29
CA GLY A 78 19.75 19.13 6.26
C GLY A 78 19.07 20.50 6.46
N LEU A 79 17.79 20.51 6.83
CA LEU A 79 17.06 21.74 7.14
C LEU A 79 17.58 22.45 8.38
N ASP A 80 17.99 21.72 9.42
CA ASP A 80 18.58 22.31 10.62
C ASP A 80 19.92 23.01 10.32
N SER A 81 20.74 22.38 9.48
CA SER A 81 21.99 22.99 8.98
C SER A 81 21.71 24.25 8.16
N GLN A 82 20.70 24.23 7.28
CA GLN A 82 20.29 25.41 6.50
C GLN A 82 19.78 26.53 7.40
N LYS A 83 18.95 26.20 8.41
CA LYS A 83 18.44 27.16 9.40
C LYS A 83 19.58 27.84 10.14
N THR A 84 20.55 27.06 10.60
CA THR A 84 21.74 27.58 11.29
C THR A 84 22.52 28.54 10.39
N ALA A 85 22.74 28.19 9.12
CA ALA A 85 23.42 29.06 8.17
C ALA A 85 22.64 30.38 7.89
N ILE A 86 21.30 30.30 7.78
CA ILE A 86 20.43 31.47 7.60
C ILE A 86 20.52 32.39 8.82
N LEU A 87 20.47 31.83 10.03
CA LEU A 87 20.58 32.61 11.27
C LEU A 87 21.95 33.26 11.42
N ALA A 88 23.04 32.57 11.06
CA ALA A 88 24.37 33.14 11.04
C ALA A 88 24.46 34.34 10.08
N LEU A 89 23.96 34.19 8.84
CA LEU A 89 23.96 35.24 7.84
C LEU A 89 23.11 36.46 8.26
N ARG A 90 21.98 36.20 8.91
CA ARG A 90 21.13 37.25 9.49
C ARG A 90 21.87 37.97 10.62
N ASN A 91 22.49 37.25 11.54
CA ASN A 91 23.24 37.85 12.64
C ASN A 91 24.42 38.70 12.12
N ASP A 92 25.09 38.26 11.05
CA ASP A 92 26.13 39.06 10.40
C ASP A 92 25.56 40.36 9.82
N LEU A 93 24.41 40.32 9.16
CA LEU A 93 23.73 41.54 8.68
C LEU A 93 23.32 42.47 9.81
N ASP A 94 22.87 41.92 10.94
CA ASP A 94 22.46 42.68 12.13
C ASP A 94 23.65 43.48 12.75
N THR A 95 24.91 43.16 12.40
CA THR A 95 26.08 43.95 12.81
C THR A 95 26.17 45.34 12.16
N GLY A 96 25.39 45.60 11.10
CA GLY A 96 25.34 46.90 10.43
C GLY A 96 26.54 47.23 9.53
N ARG A 97 27.42 46.26 9.27
CA ARG A 97 28.53 46.42 8.31
C ARG A 97 28.01 46.65 6.89
N SER A 98 28.70 47.50 6.13
CA SER A 98 28.38 47.78 4.72
C SER A 98 28.92 46.73 3.75
N GLU A 99 29.98 46.04 4.15
CA GLU A 99 30.69 45.05 3.34
C GLU A 99 30.97 43.77 4.15
N PHE A 100 30.88 42.63 3.47
CA PHE A 100 31.07 41.30 4.02
C PHE A 100 32.02 40.51 3.13
N VAL A 101 32.96 39.78 3.74
CA VAL A 101 33.92 38.97 2.98
C VAL A 101 33.65 37.49 3.21
N TYR A 102 33.28 36.78 2.15
CA TYR A 102 33.08 35.33 2.15
C TYR A 102 33.95 34.69 1.07
N ALA A 103 34.71 33.65 1.41
CA ALA A 103 35.54 32.90 0.47
C ALA A 103 36.43 33.77 -0.45
N LYS A 104 37.04 34.84 0.10
CA LYS A 104 37.87 35.84 -0.61
C LYS A 104 37.11 36.77 -1.58
N HIS A 105 35.78 36.75 -1.57
CA HIS A 105 34.94 37.68 -2.30
C HIS A 105 34.28 38.67 -1.34
N THR A 106 34.22 39.94 -1.74
CA THR A 106 33.53 41.00 -1.00
C THR A 106 32.13 41.17 -1.56
N TYR A 107 31.15 41.23 -0.67
CA TYR A 107 29.73 41.41 -0.95
C TYR A 107 29.23 42.65 -0.22
N SER A 108 28.33 43.39 -0.85
CA SER A 108 27.63 44.48 -0.15
C SER A 108 26.57 43.92 0.81
N ALA A 109 26.16 44.74 1.78
CA ALA A 109 25.03 44.41 2.66
C ALA A 109 23.74 44.09 1.88
N ASP A 110 23.54 44.71 0.71
CA ASP A 110 22.37 44.44 -0.13
C ASP A 110 22.46 43.08 -0.83
N ASP A 111 23.64 42.69 -1.30
CA ASP A 111 23.88 41.37 -1.89
C ASP A 111 23.61 40.26 -0.87
N VAL A 112 24.11 40.45 0.36
CA VAL A 112 23.91 39.50 1.45
C VAL A 112 22.44 39.43 1.87
N ARG A 113 21.72 40.56 1.88
CA ARG A 113 20.28 40.60 2.15
C ARG A 113 19.48 39.83 1.10
N LYS A 114 19.78 40.04 -0.19
CA LYS A 114 19.14 39.32 -1.30
C LYS A 114 19.40 37.82 -1.22
N ASP A 115 20.62 37.42 -0.89
CA ASP A 115 20.97 36.01 -0.69
C ASP A 115 20.21 35.41 0.50
N LEU A 116 20.15 36.13 1.64
CA LEU A 116 19.37 35.72 2.81
C LEU A 116 17.90 35.50 2.46
N GLU A 117 17.27 36.43 1.74
CA GLU A 117 15.87 36.29 1.29
C GLU A 117 15.67 35.04 0.43
N LYS A 118 16.58 34.80 -0.52
CA LYS A 118 16.53 33.62 -1.39
C LYS A 118 16.64 32.33 -0.59
N ARG A 119 17.64 32.24 0.30
CA ARG A 119 17.84 31.06 1.15
C ARG A 119 16.67 30.83 2.08
N PHE A 120 16.11 31.88 2.68
CA PHE A 120 14.95 31.77 3.56
C PHE A 120 13.71 31.29 2.81
N LYS A 121 13.46 31.81 1.59
CA LYS A 121 12.36 31.31 0.74
C LYS A 121 12.53 29.82 0.42
N GLN A 122 13.74 29.40 0.04
CA GLN A 122 14.03 27.99 -0.23
C GLN A 122 13.86 27.12 1.01
N TYR A 123 14.33 27.58 2.17
CA TYR A 123 14.15 26.91 3.46
C TYR A 123 12.67 26.70 3.78
N LYS A 124 11.84 27.74 3.64
CA LYS A 124 10.38 27.63 3.89
C LYS A 124 9.69 26.63 2.97
N VAL A 125 10.07 26.58 1.70
CA VAL A 125 9.53 25.58 0.75
C VAL A 125 9.92 24.17 1.20
N ALA A 126 11.20 23.96 1.49
CA ALA A 126 11.70 22.65 1.92
C ALA A 126 11.13 22.21 3.27
N GLU A 127 10.93 23.14 4.21
CA GLU A 127 10.27 22.90 5.51
C GLU A 127 8.83 22.43 5.33
N ASN A 128 8.04 23.10 4.49
CA ASN A 128 6.67 22.70 4.20
C ASN A 128 6.60 21.31 3.52
N SER A 129 7.53 21.02 2.62
CA SER A 129 7.64 19.69 2.00
C SER A 129 7.99 18.62 3.03
N LEU A 130 8.93 18.88 3.94
CA LEU A 130 9.28 17.93 5.01
C LEU A 130 8.10 17.70 5.96
N GLU A 131 7.35 18.76 6.32
CA GLU A 131 6.17 18.63 7.15
C GLU A 131 5.14 17.68 6.52
N SER A 132 4.91 17.82 5.21
CA SER A 132 4.01 16.95 4.45
C SER A 132 4.51 15.50 4.44
N ASP A 133 5.82 15.29 4.23
CA ASP A 133 6.43 13.95 4.26
C ASP A 133 6.28 13.29 5.65
N VAL A 134 6.46 14.06 6.73
CA VAL A 134 6.28 13.59 8.11
C VAL A 134 4.82 13.21 8.38
N GLN A 135 3.85 14.01 7.92
CA GLN A 135 2.42 13.71 8.07
C GLN A 135 2.06 12.40 7.37
N ILE A 136 2.53 12.20 6.14
CA ILE A 136 2.31 10.96 5.38
C ILE A 136 2.94 9.76 6.10
N LEU A 137 4.19 9.87 6.52
CA LEU A 137 4.88 8.80 7.24
C LEU A 137 4.17 8.44 8.55
N THR A 138 3.69 9.45 9.27
CA THR A 138 2.95 9.26 10.52
C THR A 138 1.61 8.57 10.27
N ALA A 139 0.93 8.91 9.17
CA ALA A 139 -0.31 8.23 8.77
C ALA A 139 -0.07 6.75 8.45
N TRP A 140 1.01 6.43 7.73
CA TRP A 140 1.36 5.04 7.39
C TRP A 140 1.74 4.21 8.60
N LYS A 141 2.45 4.79 9.57
CA LYS A 141 2.79 4.09 10.82
C LYS A 141 1.61 3.82 11.75
N LYS A 142 0.48 4.50 11.57
CA LYS A 142 -0.73 4.34 12.40
C LYS A 142 -1.70 3.28 11.87
N THR A 143 -1.53 2.87 10.62
CA THR A 143 -2.37 1.85 9.96
C THR A 143 -1.76 0.48 10.20
#